data_AF-A0AAC9LGF8-F1
#
_entry.id   AF-A0AAC9LGF8-F1
#
_cell.length_a   1.000
_cell.length_b   1.000
_cell.length_c   1.000
_cell.angle_alpha   90.00
_cell.angle_beta   90.00
_cell.angle_gamma   90.00
#
_symmetry.space_group_name_H-M   'P 1'
#
loop_
_entity.id
_entity.type
_entity.pdbx_description
1 polymer ?
#
loop_
_entity_poly.entity_id
_entity_poly.type
_entity_poly.pdbx_seq_one_letter_code
_entity_poly.pdbx_strand_id
1 'polypeptide(L)'
;MADGIRLELVADWAGGPFFVTSAGERSGDHYVDEIASVVPLSSDLLDDVKAWDDHYQGLLDQQDPAGSGFASAEDRDRFLTWGRELARRVRAECPAEVTVTYAGDGSLDELIR
;
A
#
# COMPACT_ATOMS: atom_id res chain seq x y z
N MET A 1 -9.21 7.97 24.70
CA MET A 1 -8.19 7.05 24.18
C MET A 1 -7.55 7.79 23.02
N ALA A 2 -6.23 7.93 22.97
CA ALA A 2 -5.61 8.53 21.80
C ALA A 2 -5.94 7.61 20.62
N ASP A 3 -6.65 8.13 19.64
CA ASP A 3 -6.92 7.41 18.39
C ASP A 3 -5.57 7.23 17.71
N GLY A 4 -5.06 6.00 17.69
CA GLY A 4 -3.73 5.71 17.16
C GLY A 4 -3.65 5.95 15.65
N ILE A 5 -2.47 6.27 15.14
CA ILE A 5 -2.25 6.41 13.70
C ILE A 5 -2.32 5.01 13.07
N ARG A 6 -3.12 4.86 12.01
CA ARG A 6 -3.09 3.67 11.15
C ARG A 6 -2.54 4.05 9.78
N LEU A 7 -1.60 3.27 9.30
CA LEU A 7 -1.07 3.33 7.95
C LEU A 7 -1.51 2.07 7.19
N GLU A 8 -2.29 2.24 6.13
CA GLU A 8 -2.71 1.17 5.25
C GLU A 8 -1.88 1.20 3.96
N LEU A 9 -1.33 0.05 3.57
CA LEU A 9 -0.73 -0.18 2.26
C LEU A 9 -1.72 -0.93 1.37
N VAL A 10 -2.09 -0.35 0.23
CA VAL A 10 -3.07 -0.88 -0.71
C VAL A 10 -2.68 -0.49 -2.13
N ALA A 11 -2.98 -1.34 -3.10
CA ALA A 11 -2.88 -0.99 -4.51
C ALA A 11 -4.26 -0.55 -4.97
N ASP A 12 -4.36 0.72 -5.34
CA ASP A 12 -5.60 1.33 -5.81
C ASP A 12 -5.38 2.01 -7.16
N TRP A 13 -6.39 2.00 -8.02
CA TRP A 13 -6.22 2.49 -9.38
C TRP A 13 -6.05 4.01 -9.42
N ALA A 14 -5.00 4.47 -10.11
CA ALA A 14 -4.70 5.88 -10.29
C ALA A 14 -4.60 6.68 -8.97
N GLY A 15 -4.15 6.03 -7.90
CA GLY A 15 -3.91 6.62 -6.59
C GLY A 15 -2.59 6.12 -5.99
N GLY A 16 -2.13 6.82 -4.96
CA GLY A 16 -0.97 6.43 -4.18
C GLY A 16 -1.21 5.22 -3.27
N PRO A 17 -0.17 4.47 -2.90
CA PRO A 17 -0.32 3.19 -2.23
C PRO A 17 -0.63 3.29 -0.73
N PHE A 18 -0.67 4.49 -0.16
CA PHE A 18 -0.80 4.69 1.29
C PHE A 18 -2.05 5.46 1.68
N PHE A 19 -2.72 5.00 2.74
CA PHE A 19 -3.77 5.75 3.42
C PHE A 19 -3.46 5.87 4.90
N VAL A 20 -3.71 7.05 5.47
CA VAL A 20 -3.45 7.35 6.86
C VAL A 20 -4.76 7.62 7.57
N THR A 21 -5.06 6.88 8.62
CA THR A 21 -6.16 7.20 9.53
C THR A 21 -5.60 7.80 10.82
N SER A 22 -6.07 8.99 11.18
CA SER A 22 -5.71 9.65 12.43
C SER A 22 -6.94 10.36 13.02
N ALA A 23 -7.12 10.30 14.34
CA ALA A 23 -8.29 10.89 15.01
C ALA A 23 -9.65 10.44 14.41
N GLY A 24 -9.74 9.19 13.95
CA GLY A 24 -10.93 8.62 13.33
C GLY A 24 -11.19 9.05 11.87
N GLU A 25 -10.34 9.89 11.28
CA GLU A 25 -10.47 10.37 9.90
C GLU A 25 -9.42 9.72 9.00
N ARG A 26 -9.87 9.13 7.88
CA ARG A 26 -9.00 8.55 6.85
C ARG A 26 -8.66 9.64 5.83
N SER A 27 -7.37 9.81 5.54
CA SER A 27 -6.85 10.70 4.52
C SER A 27 -7.25 10.26 3.10
N GLY A 28 -6.94 11.11 2.11
CA GLY A 28 -6.78 10.64 0.74
C GLY A 28 -5.59 9.70 0.60
N ASP A 29 -5.39 9.19 -0.62
CA ASP A 29 -4.18 8.45 -0.97
C ASP A 29 -2.93 9.34 -0.85
N HIS A 30 -1.81 8.71 -0.52
CA HIS A 30 -0.49 9.34 -0.45
C HIS A 30 0.47 8.57 -1.36
N TYR A 31 1.17 9.30 -2.23
CA TYR A 31 2.30 8.76 -2.99
C TYR A 31 3.53 8.60 -2.08
N VAL A 32 4.52 7.85 -2.57
CA VAL A 32 5.76 7.56 -1.84
C VAL A 32 6.54 8.83 -1.42
N ASP A 33 6.46 9.91 -2.20
CA ASP A 33 7.11 11.19 -1.88
C ASP A 33 6.37 11.95 -0.77
N GLU A 34 5.05 11.74 -0.64
CA GLU A 34 4.21 12.45 0.32
C GLU A 34 4.21 11.75 1.69
N ILE A 35 4.19 10.41 1.69
CA ILE A 35 4.09 9.62 2.92
C ILE A 35 5.31 9.79 3.84
N ALA A 36 6.48 10.12 3.26
CA ALA A 36 7.70 10.41 4.01
C ALA A 36 7.56 11.61 4.98
N SER A 37 6.57 12.49 4.74
CA SER A 37 6.24 13.58 5.66
C SER A 37 5.37 13.15 6.85
N VAL A 38 4.78 11.95 6.79
CA VAL A 38 3.90 11.39 7.84
C VAL A 38 4.64 10.35 8.67
N VAL A 39 5.36 9.43 8.02
CA VAL A 39 6.12 8.37 8.67
C VAL A 39 7.56 8.30 8.13
N PRO A 40 8.56 8.03 8.99
CA PRO A 40 9.96 8.01 8.58
C PRO A 40 10.30 6.68 7.89
N LEU A 41 9.93 6.53 6.62
CA LEU A 41 10.30 5.40 5.78
C LEU A 41 11.59 5.70 5.00
N SER A 42 12.42 4.68 4.83
CA SER A 42 13.66 4.75 4.06
C SER A 42 13.37 4.90 2.56
N SER A 43 14.25 5.61 1.85
CA SER A 43 14.12 5.79 0.40
C SER A 43 14.13 4.47 -0.36
N ASP A 44 14.95 3.51 0.06
CA ASP A 44 15.02 2.16 -0.52
C ASP A 44 13.68 1.42 -0.43
N LEU A 45 13.01 1.48 0.73
CA LEU A 45 11.69 0.91 0.89
C LEU A 45 10.64 1.66 0.05
N LEU A 46 10.71 2.98 -0.02
CA LEU A 46 9.79 3.78 -0.83
C LEU A 46 9.95 3.48 -2.33
N ASP A 47 11.18 3.28 -2.82
CA ASP A 47 11.44 2.85 -4.20
C ASP A 47 10.84 1.47 -4.50
N ASP A 48 10.98 0.52 -3.57
CA ASP A 48 10.38 -0.82 -3.71
C ASP A 48 8.84 -0.79 -3.68
N VAL A 49 8.25 0.04 -2.82
CA VAL A 49 6.79 0.25 -2.78
C VAL A 49 6.31 0.90 -4.07
N LYS A 50 7.04 1.89 -4.58
CA LYS A 50 6.74 2.51 -5.87
C LYS A 50 6.77 1.48 -6.99
N ALA A 51 7.78 0.61 -7.03
CA ALA A 51 7.87 -0.43 -8.06
C ALA A 51 6.68 -1.42 -8.00
N TRP A 52 6.21 -1.73 -6.79
CA TRP A 52 5.04 -2.56 -6.57
C TRP A 52 3.74 -1.88 -7.02
N ASP A 53 3.55 -0.61 -6.68
CA ASP A 53 2.40 0.17 -7.14
C ASP A 53 2.42 0.37 -8.67
N ASP A 54 3.56 0.78 -9.24
CA ASP A 54 3.73 0.95 -10.70
C ASP A 54 3.42 -0.36 -11.45
N HIS A 55 3.75 -1.52 -10.88
CA HIS A 55 3.36 -2.81 -11.45
C HIS A 55 1.84 -2.98 -11.50
N TYR A 56 1.13 -2.63 -10.42
CA TYR A 56 -0.33 -2.67 -10.38
C TYR A 56 -0.94 -1.68 -11.38
N GLN A 57 -0.48 -0.42 -11.40
CA GLN A 57 -0.94 0.59 -12.36
C GLN A 57 -0.72 0.13 -13.82
N GLY A 58 0.35 -0.62 -14.08
CA GLY A 58 0.64 -1.21 -15.39
C GLY A 58 -0.34 -2.30 -15.84
N LEU A 59 -1.18 -2.83 -14.94
CA LEU A 59 -2.25 -3.78 -15.28
C LEU A 59 -3.51 -3.08 -15.83
N LEU A 60 -3.59 -1.75 -15.76
CA LEU A 60 -4.69 -0.98 -16.33
C LEU A 60 -4.56 -0.93 -17.85
N ASP A 61 -5.47 -1.59 -18.55
CA ASP A 61 -5.64 -1.38 -19.99
C ASP A 61 -6.51 -0.14 -20.21
N GLN A 62 -5.86 0.95 -20.62
CA GLN A 62 -6.53 2.23 -20.89
C GLN A 62 -7.50 2.16 -22.08
N GLN A 63 -7.35 1.18 -22.97
CA GLN A 63 -8.21 0.98 -24.14
C GLN A 63 -9.37 0.02 -23.83
N ASP A 64 -9.15 -0.93 -22.92
CA ASP A 64 -10.18 -1.85 -22.41
C ASP A 64 -10.14 -1.97 -20.87
N PRO A 65 -10.72 -1.01 -20.13
CA PRO A 65 -10.75 -1.05 -18.66
C PRO A 65 -11.40 -2.32 -18.10
N ALA A 66 -12.31 -2.95 -18.85
CA ALA A 66 -12.96 -4.18 -18.43
C ALA A 66 -12.03 -5.41 -18.51
N GLY A 67 -11.01 -5.36 -19.36
CA GLY A 67 -9.95 -6.36 -19.48
C GLY A 67 -8.77 -6.15 -18.54
N SER A 68 -8.79 -5.11 -17.71
CA SER A 68 -7.70 -4.78 -16.78
C SER A 68 -7.56 -5.81 -15.65
N GLY A 69 -6.34 -5.94 -15.13
CA GLY A 69 -6.04 -6.81 -13.98
C GLY A 69 -5.00 -7.89 -14.28
N PHE A 70 -4.86 -8.83 -13.35
CA PHE A 70 -3.85 -9.89 -13.44
C PHE A 70 -4.16 -10.89 -14.55
N ALA A 71 -3.13 -11.29 -15.31
CA ALA A 71 -3.26 -12.30 -16.36
C ALA A 71 -3.62 -13.69 -15.82
N SER A 72 -3.27 -13.97 -14.56
CA SER A 72 -3.56 -15.25 -13.91
C SER A 72 -3.72 -15.09 -12.40
N ALA A 73 -4.30 -16.11 -11.76
CA ALA A 73 -4.37 -16.18 -10.30
C ALA A 73 -2.98 -16.31 -9.66
N GLU A 74 -2.02 -16.95 -10.34
CA GLU A 74 -0.64 -17.08 -9.86
C GLU A 74 0.09 -15.74 -9.88
N ASP A 75 -0.11 -14.91 -10.91
CA ASP A 75 0.46 -13.56 -10.94
C ASP A 75 -0.10 -12.68 -9.83
N ARG A 76 -1.41 -12.80 -9.56
CA ARG A 76 -2.05 -12.12 -8.45
C ARG A 76 -1.49 -12.57 -7.09
N ASP A 77 -1.30 -13.86 -6.87
CA ASP A 77 -0.75 -14.38 -5.62
C ASP A 77 0.69 -13.89 -5.37
N ARG A 78 1.51 -13.87 -6.44
CA ARG A 78 2.86 -13.30 -6.39
C ARG A 78 2.86 -11.83 -6.04
N PHE A 79 1.94 -11.05 -6.63
CA PHE A 79 1.76 -9.63 -6.33
C PHE A 79 1.36 -9.39 -4.87
N LEU A 80 0.40 -10.15 -4.36
CA LEU A 80 -0.06 -10.04 -2.97
C LEU A 80 1.04 -10.45 -1.98
N THR A 81 1.82 -11.48 -2.31
CA THR A 81 2.97 -11.91 -1.51
C THR A 81 4.04 -10.82 -1.47
N TRP A 82 4.36 -10.20 -2.60
CA TRP A 82 5.31 -9.09 -2.66
C TRP A 82 4.85 -7.91 -1.80
N GLY A 83 3.62 -7.45 -1.97
CA GLY A 83 3.09 -6.33 -1.19
C GLY A 83 3.02 -6.64 0.32
N ARG A 84 2.76 -7.89 0.71
CA ARG A 84 2.79 -8.30 2.13
C ARG A 84 4.20 -8.20 2.73
N GLU A 85 5.24 -8.58 1.99
CA GLU A 85 6.63 -8.41 2.45
C GLU A 85 7.01 -6.92 2.56
N LEU A 86 6.52 -6.08 1.63
CA LEU A 86 6.69 -4.63 1.74
C LEU A 86 5.97 -4.05 2.97
N ALA A 87 4.74 -4.48 3.24
CA ALA A 87 4.00 -4.04 4.42
C ALA A 87 4.71 -4.41 5.74
N ARG A 88 5.38 -5.58 5.79
CA ARG A 88 6.24 -5.95 6.93
C ARG A 88 7.45 -5.04 7.09
N ARG A 89 8.09 -4.65 5.98
CA ARG A 89 9.19 -3.67 6.01
C ARG A 89 8.71 -2.29 6.46
N VAL A 90 7.57 -1.82 5.96
CA VAL A 90 6.90 -0.59 6.41
C VAL A 90 6.66 -0.63 7.92
N ARG A 91 6.10 -1.74 8.43
CA ARG A 91 5.89 -1.92 9.87
C ARG A 91 7.19 -1.87 10.68
N ALA A 92 8.26 -2.47 10.18
CA ALA A 92 9.55 -2.51 10.87
C ALA A 92 10.22 -1.13 10.97
N GLU A 93 9.99 -0.24 10.00
CA GLU A 93 10.52 1.13 9.99
C GLU A 93 9.62 2.13 10.71
N CYS A 94 8.32 1.83 10.83
CA CYS A 94 7.36 2.68 11.53
C CYS A 94 7.57 2.71 13.05
N PRO A 95 7.25 3.85 13.71
CA PRO A 95 7.14 3.89 15.16
C PRO A 95 6.13 2.87 15.70
N ALA A 96 6.37 2.34 16.90
CA ALA A 96 5.54 1.28 17.49
C ALA A 96 4.06 1.68 17.73
N GLU A 97 3.78 2.98 17.80
CA GLU A 97 2.42 3.54 17.91
C GLU A 97 1.63 3.52 16.59
N VAL A 98 2.31 3.38 15.44
CA VAL A 98 1.67 3.28 14.14
C VAL A 98 1.22 1.84 13.91
N THR A 99 -0.07 1.67 13.66
CA THR A 99 -0.64 0.39 13.24
C THR A 99 -0.53 0.28 11.72
N VAL A 100 0.14 -0.76 11.21
CA VAL A 100 0.24 -1.00 9.78
C VAL A 100 -0.74 -2.09 9.34
N THR A 101 -1.52 -1.81 8.29
CA THR A 101 -2.39 -2.79 7.64
C THR A 101 -2.04 -2.96 6.17
N TYR A 102 -2.33 -4.13 5.62
CA TYR A 102 -2.15 -4.45 4.20
C TYR A 102 -3.48 -4.88 3.60
N ALA A 103 -3.90 -4.21 2.53
CA ALA A 103 -5.16 -4.48 1.85
C ALA A 103 -4.98 -5.13 0.46
N GLY A 104 -3.75 -5.36 0.01
CA GLY A 104 -3.50 -5.97 -1.29
C GLY A 104 -4.00 -5.11 -2.44
N ASP A 105 -4.68 -5.73 -3.40
CA ASP A 105 -5.47 -5.09 -4.46
C ASP A 105 -6.87 -4.62 -3.97
N GLY A 106 -6.98 -4.24 -2.70
CA GLY A 106 -8.23 -3.91 -2.02
C GLY A 106 -9.06 -5.12 -1.55
N SER A 107 -8.56 -6.34 -1.72
CA SER A 107 -9.27 -7.58 -1.35
C SER A 107 -9.00 -8.08 0.07
N LEU A 108 -8.06 -7.45 0.79
CA LEU A 108 -7.59 -7.89 2.10
C LEU A 108 -7.81 -6.81 3.16
N ASP A 109 -7.76 -7.21 4.43
CA ASP A 109 -7.65 -6.31 5.59
C ASP A 109 -6.75 -7.00 6.64
N GLU A 110 -5.46 -7.05 6.35
CA GLU A 110 -4.48 -7.77 7.17
C GLU A 110 -3.76 -6.82 8.12
N LEU A 111 -3.84 -7.09 9.42
CA LEU A 111 -2.99 -6.43 10.42
C LEU A 111 -1.55 -6.96 10.34
N ILE A 112 -0.60 -6.06 10.08
CA ILE A 112 0.83 -6.39 10.06
C ILE A 112 1.43 -6.21 11.45
N ARG A 113 2.05 -7.29 11.94
CA ARG A 113 2.65 -7.39 13.27
C ARG A 113 4.12 -7.04 13.24
#